data_AF-A0A6L7ZW25-F1
#
_entry.id   AF-A0A6L7ZW25-F1
#
_cell.length_a   1.000
_cell.length_b   1.000
_cell.length_c   1.000
_cell.angle_alpha   90.00
_cell.angle_beta   90.00
_cell.angle_gamma   90.00
#
_symmetry.space_group_name_H-M   'P 1'
#
loop_
_entity.id
_entity.type
_entity.pdbx_description
1 polymer ?
#
loop_
_entity_poly.entity_id
_entity_poly.type
_entity_poly.pdbx_seq_one_letter_code
_entity_poly.pdbx_strand_id
1 'polypeptide(L)'
;MTFCYYVDEYENFMEYQQRYVNTLLRERSAPVTFRIGARSYGLHTKSTYSGGDEEIREGSEFQYLQLDSKFRNDPEQYGRFARKLLQRRIDSSVGESFQAFDIDKLFGNLERESGEDRLLRRRSGSERTHIAKLRKHLSQVLTSNDVEEVISCISIQPRPLLEKAAILRLYQAAFRDMEGIVEAGRQIGQAVKDIEGKKMNVAKELRETLSHYGDDLDAQLWRDSKLGSRPTVRELEDLIRMSEGLPRALLTMVGYIVRWAVYRGELGPDFQRISGDAIRLGLVDSGKWFLSDVPEIGVDGESIRIAIGRLGELFRLNRFADKPTECSLIGFSVDFEALSRVAKRNIDDAEKRSFLVLHPSGEKDRSSEKTWAKYHLSRVLTPMFELPVATRGHARLSTPAANAIFDASRNDEFVRVREQWRRRMYWPFGKDSEARGQTDILAGET
;
A
#
# COMPACT_ATOMS: atom_id res chain seq x y z
N MET A 1 24.01 44.15 2.37
CA MET A 1 24.07 43.01 3.32
C MET A 1 22.64 42.55 3.54
N THR A 2 22.32 41.27 3.31
CA THR A 2 20.96 40.72 3.45
C THR A 2 20.88 39.88 4.72
N PHE A 3 19.91 40.14 5.58
CA PHE A 3 19.64 39.35 6.78
C PHE A 3 18.58 38.28 6.48
N CYS A 4 18.91 37.01 6.75
CA CYS A 4 18.01 35.88 6.53
C CYS A 4 17.63 35.25 7.87
N TYR A 5 16.34 35.33 8.23
CA TYR A 5 15.79 34.71 9.43
C TYR A 5 15.27 33.31 9.10
N TYR A 6 15.65 32.33 9.92
CA TYR A 6 15.17 30.95 9.82
C TYR A 6 14.22 30.69 10.98
N VAL A 7 13.00 30.27 10.65
CA VAL A 7 12.00 29.82 11.63
C VAL A 7 11.78 28.35 11.34
N ASP A 8 11.99 27.49 12.32
CA ASP A 8 11.71 26.06 12.22
C ASP A 8 10.55 25.70 13.15
N GLU A 9 9.92 24.55 12.92
CA GLU A 9 8.78 24.05 13.68
C GLU A 9 7.62 25.06 13.79
N TYR A 10 7.30 25.76 12.69
CA TYR A 10 6.24 26.77 12.68
C TYR A 10 4.86 26.18 13.07
N GLU A 11 4.66 24.87 12.92
CA GLU A 11 3.47 24.16 13.40
C GLU A 11 3.23 24.27 14.92
N ASN A 12 4.29 24.50 15.70
CA ASN A 12 4.22 24.59 17.16
C ASN A 12 3.76 25.98 17.63
N PHE A 13 3.64 26.94 16.72
CA PHE A 13 3.20 28.30 17.04
C PHE A 13 1.67 28.30 17.18
N MET A 14 1.18 28.97 18.22
CA MET A 14 -0.24 29.26 18.35
C MET A 14 -0.70 30.20 17.23
N GLU A 15 -1.99 30.22 16.94
CA GLU A 15 -2.55 31.04 15.87
C GLU A 15 -2.12 32.52 15.97
N TYR A 16 -2.18 33.12 17.16
CA TYR A 16 -1.75 34.50 17.38
C TYR A 16 -0.24 34.73 17.12
N GLN A 17 0.60 33.73 17.39
CA GLN A 17 2.04 33.79 17.12
C GLN A 17 2.30 33.69 15.60
N GLN A 18 1.56 32.82 14.90
CA GLN A 18 1.63 32.76 13.44
C GLN A 18 1.17 34.07 12.80
N ARG A 19 0.09 34.69 13.30
CA ARG A 19 -0.34 36.02 12.82
C ARG A 19 0.75 37.08 12.96
N TYR A 20 1.50 37.04 14.05
CA TYR A 20 2.62 37.95 14.28
C TYR A 20 3.72 37.76 13.22
N VAL A 21 4.15 36.51 13.01
CA VAL A 21 5.16 36.19 11.98
C VAL A 21 4.66 36.53 10.58
N ASN A 22 3.40 36.23 10.25
CA ASN A 22 2.77 36.58 8.97
C ASN A 22 2.80 38.10 8.74
N THR A 23 2.58 38.90 9.79
CA THR A 23 2.68 40.36 9.72
C THR A 23 4.11 40.79 9.36
N LEU A 24 5.12 40.20 10.00
CA LEU A 24 6.52 40.48 9.68
C LEU A 24 6.90 40.07 8.24
N LEU A 25 6.33 38.98 7.74
CA LEU A 25 6.55 38.53 6.35
C LEU A 25 6.01 39.53 5.33
N ARG A 26 4.84 40.12 5.62
CA ARG A 26 4.14 41.08 4.77
C ARG A 26 4.83 42.44 4.78
N GLU A 27 5.09 42.97 5.96
CA GLU A 27 5.66 44.31 6.15
C GLU A 27 7.19 44.34 5.98
N ARG A 28 7.80 43.23 5.53
CA ARG A 28 9.26 43.17 5.37
C ARG A 28 9.72 44.19 4.35
N SER A 29 10.83 44.84 4.66
CA SER A 29 11.55 45.71 3.73
C SER A 29 13.00 45.25 3.60
N ALA A 30 13.64 45.67 2.52
CA ALA A 30 15.05 45.35 2.32
C ALA A 30 15.89 45.88 3.51
N PRO A 31 16.86 45.11 4.00
CA PRO A 31 17.45 43.93 3.38
C PRO A 31 17.10 42.62 4.11
N VAL A 32 15.86 42.42 4.52
CA VAL A 32 15.42 41.25 5.30
C VAL A 32 14.71 40.19 4.45
N THR A 33 14.98 38.91 4.72
CA THR A 33 14.24 37.76 4.18
C THR A 33 14.01 36.68 5.24
N PHE A 34 13.03 35.81 4.99
CA PHE A 34 12.62 34.75 5.90
C PHE A 34 12.61 33.40 5.18
N ARG A 35 12.99 32.35 5.91
CA ARG A 35 12.80 30.94 5.52
C ARG A 35 12.10 30.23 6.67
N ILE A 36 10.89 29.76 6.41
CA ILE A 36 10.03 29.15 7.41
C ILE A 36 9.87 27.66 7.07
N GLY A 37 10.30 26.80 7.99
CA GLY A 37 10.06 25.37 7.99
C GLY A 37 8.79 25.05 8.79
N ALA A 38 7.89 24.31 8.17
CA ALA A 38 6.64 23.86 8.79
C ALA A 38 6.22 22.52 8.20
N ARG A 39 5.48 21.71 8.97
CA ARG A 39 4.75 20.57 8.40
C ARG A 39 3.59 21.05 7.53
N SER A 40 3.12 20.21 6.61
CA SER A 40 1.99 20.52 5.70
C SER A 40 0.68 20.88 6.42
N TYR A 41 0.48 20.36 7.63
CA TYR A 41 -0.66 20.69 8.51
C TYR A 41 -0.34 21.80 9.52
N GLY A 42 0.86 22.37 9.47
CA GLY A 42 1.39 23.31 10.47
C GLY A 42 0.95 24.75 10.29
N LEU A 43 0.28 25.10 9.20
CA LEU A 43 -0.23 26.44 8.96
C LEU A 43 -1.64 26.57 9.53
N HIS A 44 -1.76 27.20 10.70
CA HIS A 44 -3.04 27.40 11.37
C HIS A 44 -3.79 28.61 10.81
N THR A 45 -3.08 29.63 10.31
CA THR A 45 -3.68 30.85 9.77
C THR A 45 -2.77 31.56 8.76
N LYS A 46 -3.38 32.28 7.82
CA LYS A 46 -2.72 33.23 6.91
C LYS A 46 -2.95 34.68 7.29
N SER A 47 -3.77 34.95 8.31
CA SER A 47 -4.13 36.30 8.72
C SER A 47 -2.92 37.05 9.30
N THR A 48 -2.98 38.37 9.23
CA THR A 48 -1.98 39.27 9.81
C THR A 48 -2.60 40.14 10.92
N TYR A 49 -1.80 41.03 11.49
CA TYR A 49 -2.25 42.12 12.38
C TYR A 49 -2.30 43.48 11.68
N SER A 50 -1.92 43.57 10.41
CA SER A 50 -2.12 44.76 9.59
C SER A 50 -3.64 45.00 9.47
N GLY A 51 -4.11 46.23 9.71
CA GLY A 51 -5.53 46.53 9.86
C GLY A 51 -6.37 46.15 8.62
N GLY A 52 -7.63 45.73 8.85
CA GLY A 52 -8.45 45.03 7.86
C GLY A 52 -8.06 43.55 7.82
N ASP A 53 -8.98 42.62 7.55
CA ASP A 53 -8.72 41.17 7.56
C ASP A 53 -7.76 40.73 6.43
N GLU A 54 -6.52 41.21 6.46
CA GLU A 54 -5.52 41.01 5.43
C GLU A 54 -4.71 39.73 5.70
N GLU A 55 -4.57 38.92 4.65
CA GLU A 55 -3.82 37.67 4.67
C GLU A 55 -2.53 37.77 3.84
N ILE A 56 -1.51 36.99 4.22
CA ILE A 56 -0.33 36.80 3.37
C ILE A 56 -0.72 36.03 2.10
N ARG A 57 -0.21 36.46 0.94
CA ARG A 57 -0.49 35.85 -0.36
C ARG A 57 0.75 35.20 -0.96
N GLU A 58 0.54 34.01 -1.51
CA GLU A 58 1.57 33.31 -2.26
C GLU A 58 1.87 34.06 -3.57
N GLY A 59 3.14 34.13 -3.96
CA GLY A 59 3.61 34.84 -5.15
C GLY A 59 3.94 36.33 -4.90
N SER A 60 3.35 36.94 -3.87
CA SER A 60 3.66 38.31 -3.45
C SER A 60 4.53 38.32 -2.19
N GLU A 61 4.01 37.83 -1.07
CA GLU A 61 4.72 37.85 0.21
C GLU A 61 5.54 36.58 0.43
N PHE A 62 5.14 35.42 -0.09
CA PHE A 62 5.93 34.19 0.09
C PHE A 62 5.87 33.27 -1.12
N GLN A 63 6.85 32.37 -1.20
CA GLN A 63 6.83 31.25 -2.15
C GLN A 63 6.72 29.97 -1.33
N TYR A 64 5.78 29.10 -1.71
CA TYR A 64 5.61 27.81 -1.08
C TYR A 64 6.45 26.76 -1.79
N LEU A 65 7.17 25.94 -1.02
CA LEU A 65 7.94 24.82 -1.54
C LEU A 65 7.61 23.56 -0.75
N GLN A 66 6.78 22.69 -1.32
CA GLN A 66 6.47 21.39 -0.74
C GLN A 66 7.56 20.37 -1.08
N LEU A 67 8.46 20.12 -0.14
CA LEU A 67 9.61 19.23 -0.34
C LEU A 67 9.19 17.80 -0.70
N ASP A 68 8.17 17.26 -0.02
CA ASP A 68 7.68 15.89 -0.25
C ASP A 68 7.20 15.72 -1.70
N SER A 69 6.43 16.69 -2.21
CA SER A 69 5.95 16.69 -3.59
C SER A 69 7.12 16.78 -4.58
N LYS A 70 8.10 17.64 -4.30
CA LYS A 70 9.32 17.75 -5.12
C LYS A 70 10.07 16.42 -5.20
N PHE A 71 10.26 15.74 -4.07
CA PHE A 71 10.94 14.45 -4.04
C PHE A 71 10.13 13.32 -4.69
N ARG A 72 8.81 13.31 -4.57
CA ARG A 72 7.93 12.35 -5.26
C ARG A 72 7.95 12.52 -6.78
N ASN A 73 8.07 13.77 -7.26
CA ASN A 73 8.08 14.10 -8.68
C ASN A 73 9.45 13.89 -9.34
N ASP A 74 10.53 13.74 -8.56
CA ASP A 74 11.87 13.38 -9.06
C ASP A 74 12.44 12.18 -8.27
N PRO A 75 11.94 10.96 -8.54
CA PRO A 75 12.36 9.75 -7.83
C PRO A 75 13.85 9.46 -7.94
N GLU A 76 14.49 9.81 -9.06
CA GLU A 76 15.92 9.59 -9.25
C GLU A 76 16.75 10.52 -8.36
N GLN A 77 16.42 11.82 -8.32
CA GLN A 77 17.08 12.76 -7.41
C GLN A 77 16.85 12.35 -5.96
N TYR A 78 15.63 11.96 -5.60
CA TYR A 78 15.32 11.48 -4.27
C TYR A 78 16.12 10.22 -3.92
N GLY A 79 16.23 9.24 -4.83
CA GLY A 79 17.03 8.03 -4.62
C GLY A 79 18.51 8.35 -4.39
N ARG A 80 19.10 9.26 -5.17
CA ARG A 80 20.48 9.72 -4.94
C ARG A 80 20.65 10.43 -3.59
N PHE A 81 19.69 11.26 -3.20
CA PHE A 81 19.69 11.93 -1.90
C PHE A 81 19.56 10.94 -0.74
N ALA A 82 18.61 10.00 -0.85
CA ALA A 82 18.32 8.96 0.14
C ALA A 82 19.54 8.09 0.43
N ARG A 83 20.24 7.62 -0.61
CA ARG A 83 21.48 6.84 -0.47
C ARG A 83 22.57 7.63 0.28
N LYS A 84 22.79 8.89 -0.10
CA LYS A 84 23.75 9.77 0.59
C LYS A 84 23.35 10.04 2.04
N LEU A 85 22.07 10.23 2.30
CA LEU A 85 21.54 10.47 3.65
C LEU A 85 21.79 9.25 4.54
N LEU A 86 21.47 8.05 4.06
CA LEU A 86 21.69 6.80 4.79
C LEU A 86 23.17 6.52 5.04
N GLN A 87 24.01 6.68 4.01
CA GLN A 87 25.45 6.49 4.14
C GLN A 87 26.03 7.42 5.22
N ARG A 88 25.72 8.72 5.16
CA ARG A 88 26.18 9.69 6.16
C ARG A 88 25.74 9.35 7.58
N ARG A 89 24.52 8.81 7.75
CA ARG A 89 24.01 8.38 9.06
C ARG A 89 24.80 7.19 9.60
N ILE A 90 25.10 6.21 8.75
CA ILE A 90 25.95 5.07 9.12
C ILE A 90 27.35 5.57 9.48
N ASP A 91 27.99 6.34 8.62
CA ASP A 91 29.35 6.86 8.86
C ASP A 91 29.45 7.59 10.20
N SER A 92 28.43 8.41 10.54
CA SER A 92 28.37 9.12 11.83
C SER A 92 28.14 8.22 13.05
N SER A 93 27.59 7.03 12.86
CA SER A 93 27.21 6.12 13.96
C SER A 93 28.29 5.08 14.28
N VAL A 94 29.12 4.72 13.30
CA VAL A 94 30.07 3.60 13.43
C VAL A 94 31.54 4.05 13.64
N GLY A 95 31.83 5.34 13.47
CA GLY A 95 33.19 5.89 13.61
C GLY A 95 34.18 5.30 12.58
N GLU A 96 35.49 5.57 12.75
CA GLU A 96 36.54 5.02 11.85
C GLU A 96 36.74 3.49 11.97
N SER A 97 36.10 2.86 12.96
CA SER A 97 36.38 1.48 13.38
C SER A 97 35.67 0.40 12.55
N PHE A 98 34.67 0.75 11.74
CA PHE A 98 34.19 -0.13 10.67
C PHE A 98 34.68 0.43 9.34
N GLN A 99 35.38 -0.39 8.57
CA GLN A 99 35.64 -0.11 7.15
C GLN A 99 34.35 0.37 6.47
N ALA A 100 34.48 1.38 5.60
CA ALA A 100 33.39 2.00 4.83
C ALA A 100 32.24 1.02 4.54
N PHE A 101 31.20 1.10 5.35
CA PHE A 101 30.13 0.13 5.35
C PHE A 101 29.12 0.51 4.29
N ASP A 102 28.99 -0.32 3.26
CA ASP A 102 28.14 -0.06 2.11
C ASP A 102 26.66 -0.34 2.45
N ILE A 103 25.83 0.70 2.44
CA ILE A 103 24.38 0.60 2.69
C ILE A 103 23.69 -0.40 1.74
N ASP A 104 24.18 -0.55 0.51
CA ASP A 104 23.61 -1.51 -0.43
C ASP A 104 23.90 -2.96 -0.02
N LYS A 105 24.96 -3.22 0.74
CA LYS A 105 25.26 -4.56 1.28
C LYS A 105 24.36 -4.95 2.45
N LEU A 106 23.88 -3.98 3.24
CA LEU A 106 22.92 -4.26 4.34
C LEU A 106 21.66 -4.98 3.84
N PHE A 107 21.19 -4.52 2.67
CA PHE A 107 19.96 -4.97 2.03
C PHE A 107 20.23 -5.79 0.75
N GLY A 108 21.51 -6.09 0.48
CA GLY A 108 21.97 -6.60 -0.81
C GLY A 108 21.56 -8.05 -1.06
N ASN A 109 20.97 -8.29 -2.23
CA ASN A 109 20.57 -9.61 -2.74
C ASN A 109 19.92 -10.48 -1.64
N LEU A 110 18.84 -10.00 -1.04
CA LEU A 110 17.88 -10.92 -0.42
C LEU A 110 17.44 -11.85 -1.54
N GLU A 111 18.03 -13.05 -1.59
CA GLU A 111 17.74 -14.01 -2.64
C GLU A 111 16.23 -14.11 -2.81
N ARG A 112 15.83 -14.20 -4.08
CA ARG A 112 14.48 -14.35 -4.60
C ARG A 112 13.84 -15.65 -4.11
N GLU A 113 13.82 -15.91 -2.81
CA GLU A 113 13.07 -17.03 -2.30
C GLU A 113 11.60 -16.64 -2.40
N SER A 114 11.00 -17.06 -3.52
CA SER A 114 9.56 -17.03 -3.67
C SER A 114 8.92 -18.04 -2.72
N GLY A 115 7.64 -17.87 -2.44
CA GLY A 115 6.84 -18.86 -1.72
C GLY A 115 6.85 -20.20 -2.46
N GLU A 116 6.93 -20.17 -3.80
CA GLU A 116 7.12 -21.38 -4.63
C GLU A 116 8.44 -22.08 -4.29
N ASP A 117 9.58 -21.39 -4.33
CA ASP A 117 10.89 -21.99 -4.04
C ASP A 117 10.95 -22.59 -2.63
N ARG A 118 10.43 -21.84 -1.64
CA ARG A 118 10.42 -22.29 -0.25
C ARG A 118 9.48 -23.46 -0.02
N LEU A 119 8.32 -23.46 -0.67
CA LEU A 119 7.38 -24.57 -0.60
C LEU A 119 7.97 -25.83 -1.24
N LEU A 120 8.65 -25.71 -2.38
CA LEU A 120 9.30 -26.83 -3.07
C LEU A 120 10.46 -27.43 -2.26
N ARG A 121 11.19 -26.61 -1.47
CA ARG A 121 12.22 -27.09 -0.53
C ARG A 121 11.64 -27.89 0.64
N ARG A 122 10.41 -27.59 1.04
CA ARG A 122 9.70 -28.30 2.11
C ARG A 122 9.23 -29.65 1.56
N ARG A 123 10.06 -30.69 1.68
CA ARG A 123 9.67 -32.07 1.31
C ARG A 123 8.39 -32.44 2.05
N SER A 124 7.28 -32.53 1.32
CA SER A 124 6.02 -33.04 1.82
C SER A 124 5.38 -33.93 0.75
N GLY A 125 5.11 -35.19 1.10
CA GLY A 125 4.28 -36.07 0.28
C GLY A 125 2.78 -35.80 0.44
N SER A 126 2.40 -34.83 1.27
CA SER A 126 1.00 -34.45 1.47
C SER A 126 0.51 -33.50 0.39
N GLU A 127 -0.80 -33.53 0.14
CA GLU A 127 -1.48 -32.51 -0.66
C GLU A 127 -1.18 -31.10 -0.13
N ARG A 128 -1.01 -30.14 -1.04
CA ARG A 128 -0.74 -28.74 -0.69
C ARG A 128 -1.96 -28.09 -0.09
N THR A 129 -1.76 -27.16 0.84
CA THR A 129 -2.85 -26.51 1.57
C THR A 129 -3.85 -25.79 0.66
N HIS A 130 -3.38 -25.12 -0.40
CA HIS A 130 -4.29 -24.46 -1.36
C HIS A 130 -5.07 -25.44 -2.24
N ILE A 131 -4.51 -26.61 -2.54
CA ILE A 131 -5.22 -27.68 -3.26
C ILE A 131 -6.27 -28.32 -2.35
N ALA A 132 -5.92 -28.63 -1.09
CA ALA A 132 -6.87 -29.13 -0.10
C ALA A 132 -8.03 -28.14 0.15
N LYS A 133 -7.72 -26.83 0.16
CA LYS A 133 -8.72 -25.76 0.25
C LYS A 133 -9.63 -25.76 -0.98
N LEU A 134 -9.07 -25.84 -2.19
CA LEU A 134 -9.86 -25.93 -3.43
C LEU A 134 -10.78 -27.14 -3.40
N ARG A 135 -10.27 -28.32 -3.05
CA ARG A 135 -11.04 -29.57 -2.93
C ARG A 135 -12.25 -29.40 -2.01
N LYS A 136 -12.04 -28.81 -0.83
CA LYS A 136 -13.12 -28.50 0.13
C LYS A 136 -14.16 -27.55 -0.44
N HIS A 137 -13.75 -26.56 -1.24
CA HIS A 137 -14.68 -25.63 -1.88
C HIS A 137 -15.52 -26.34 -2.96
N LEU A 138 -14.87 -27.11 -3.83
CA LEU A 138 -15.54 -27.83 -4.92
C LEU A 138 -16.49 -28.91 -4.41
N SER A 139 -16.16 -29.61 -3.32
CA SER A 139 -17.03 -30.66 -2.74
C SER A 139 -18.36 -30.14 -2.19
N GLN A 140 -18.53 -28.82 -2.04
CA GLN A 140 -19.79 -28.21 -1.62
C GLN A 140 -20.82 -28.13 -2.76
N VAL A 141 -20.37 -28.28 -4.02
CA VAL A 141 -21.17 -27.95 -5.22
C VAL A 141 -21.02 -28.99 -6.34
N LEU A 142 -20.01 -29.86 -6.28
CA LEU A 142 -19.74 -30.89 -7.27
C LEU A 142 -19.77 -32.29 -6.66
N THR A 143 -19.92 -33.31 -7.51
CA THR A 143 -19.77 -34.71 -7.12
C THR A 143 -18.29 -35.04 -6.85
N SER A 144 -18.03 -36.10 -6.06
CA SER A 144 -16.65 -36.52 -5.78
C SER A 144 -15.82 -36.79 -7.05
N ASN A 145 -16.44 -37.34 -8.10
CA ASN A 145 -15.74 -37.63 -9.36
C ASN A 145 -15.34 -36.34 -10.08
N ASP A 146 -16.25 -35.36 -10.17
CA ASP A 146 -15.98 -34.07 -10.81
C ASP A 146 -14.92 -33.27 -10.03
N VAL A 147 -14.92 -33.38 -8.69
CA VAL A 147 -13.88 -32.78 -7.84
C VAL A 147 -12.51 -33.35 -8.19
N GLU A 148 -12.36 -34.68 -8.23
CA GLU A 148 -11.08 -35.30 -8.57
C GLU A 148 -10.63 -34.93 -9.99
N GLU A 149 -11.57 -34.87 -10.94
CA GLU A 149 -11.27 -34.46 -12.32
C GLU A 149 -10.67 -33.05 -12.35
N VAL A 150 -11.34 -32.07 -11.73
CA VAL A 150 -10.87 -30.68 -11.69
C VAL A 150 -9.53 -30.55 -10.95
N ILE A 151 -9.36 -31.25 -9.82
CA ILE A 151 -8.10 -31.23 -9.07
C ILE A 151 -6.96 -31.82 -9.89
N SER A 152 -7.19 -32.93 -10.61
CA SER A 152 -6.18 -33.55 -11.47
C SER A 152 -5.75 -32.65 -12.63
N CYS A 153 -6.64 -31.76 -13.10
CA CYS A 153 -6.33 -30.78 -14.15
C CYS A 153 -5.48 -29.61 -13.64
N ILE A 154 -5.60 -29.23 -12.37
CA ILE A 154 -5.00 -28.02 -11.80
C ILE A 154 -3.72 -28.30 -10.99
N SER A 155 -3.61 -29.48 -10.38
CA SER A 155 -2.49 -29.86 -9.50
C SER A 155 -1.21 -30.09 -10.32
N ILE A 156 -0.19 -29.27 -10.08
CA ILE A 156 1.10 -29.24 -10.78
C ILE A 156 2.22 -29.19 -9.73
N GLN A 157 2.73 -30.36 -9.37
CA GLN A 157 3.76 -30.50 -8.35
C GLN A 157 5.03 -29.65 -8.59
N PRO A 158 5.57 -29.46 -9.80
CA PRO A 158 6.75 -28.60 -9.93
C PRO A 158 6.46 -27.09 -9.88
N ARG A 159 5.19 -26.65 -9.89
CA ARG A 159 4.81 -25.24 -10.10
C ARG A 159 3.67 -24.71 -9.18
N PRO A 160 3.84 -24.64 -7.86
CA PRO A 160 2.84 -24.10 -6.93
C PRO A 160 2.23 -22.73 -7.29
N LEU A 161 3.02 -21.81 -7.85
CA LEU A 161 2.51 -20.49 -8.21
C LEU A 161 1.56 -20.56 -9.42
N LEU A 162 1.85 -21.45 -10.36
CA LEU A 162 0.98 -21.73 -11.50
C LEU A 162 -0.33 -22.38 -11.05
N GLU A 163 -0.30 -23.28 -10.06
CA GLU A 163 -1.51 -23.86 -9.44
C GLU A 163 -2.39 -22.75 -8.86
N LYS A 164 -1.82 -21.79 -8.12
CA LYS A 164 -2.57 -20.65 -7.56
C LYS A 164 -3.21 -19.77 -8.64
N ALA A 165 -2.50 -19.53 -9.75
CA ALA A 165 -3.05 -18.79 -10.88
C ALA A 165 -4.20 -19.56 -11.55
N ALA A 166 -4.07 -20.87 -11.71
CA ALA A 166 -5.13 -21.72 -12.24
C ALA A 166 -6.37 -21.75 -11.32
N ILE A 167 -6.16 -21.85 -10.00
CA ILE A 167 -7.24 -21.75 -8.99
C ILE A 167 -7.97 -20.41 -9.11
N LEU A 168 -7.24 -19.29 -9.22
CA LEU A 168 -7.85 -17.97 -9.39
C LEU A 168 -8.72 -17.91 -10.65
N ARG A 169 -8.23 -18.45 -11.78
CA ARG A 169 -9.01 -18.51 -13.02
C ARG A 169 -10.26 -19.38 -12.87
N LEU A 170 -10.15 -20.51 -12.19
CA LEU A 170 -11.29 -21.37 -11.91
C LEU A 170 -12.35 -20.65 -11.07
N TYR A 171 -11.93 -19.93 -10.02
CA TYR A 171 -12.84 -19.14 -9.20
C TYR A 171 -13.48 -17.98 -9.96
N GLN A 172 -12.76 -17.33 -10.86
CA GLN A 172 -13.32 -16.32 -11.75
C GLN A 172 -14.34 -16.92 -12.72
N ALA A 173 -14.11 -18.13 -13.24
CA ALA A 173 -15.08 -18.86 -14.05
C ALA A 173 -16.32 -19.23 -13.23
N ALA A 174 -16.14 -19.85 -12.05
CA ALA A 174 -17.21 -20.24 -11.14
C ALA A 174 -18.12 -19.07 -10.72
N PHE A 175 -17.54 -17.88 -10.54
CA PHE A 175 -18.31 -16.67 -10.23
C PHE A 175 -19.27 -16.27 -11.37
N ARG A 176 -18.83 -16.44 -12.62
CA ARG A 176 -19.61 -16.12 -13.83
C ARG A 176 -20.65 -17.21 -14.07
N ASP A 177 -20.19 -18.44 -14.15
CA ASP A 177 -20.99 -19.62 -14.39
C ASP A 177 -20.50 -20.78 -13.51
N MET A 178 -21.34 -21.14 -12.55
CA MET A 178 -21.06 -22.21 -11.59
C MET A 178 -21.34 -23.59 -12.19
N GLU A 179 -22.24 -23.69 -13.18
CA GLU A 179 -22.61 -24.97 -13.80
C GLU A 179 -21.50 -25.46 -14.74
N GLY A 180 -20.86 -24.53 -15.46
CA GLY A 180 -19.72 -24.80 -16.35
C GLY A 180 -18.35 -25.01 -15.68
N ILE A 181 -18.27 -25.11 -14.35
CA ILE A 181 -16.99 -25.12 -13.62
C ILE A 181 -16.07 -26.31 -13.99
N VAL A 182 -16.65 -27.49 -14.27
CA VAL A 182 -15.88 -28.70 -14.62
C VAL A 182 -15.20 -28.50 -15.98
N GLU A 183 -15.96 -27.99 -16.95
CA GLU A 183 -15.45 -27.68 -18.29
C GLU A 183 -14.39 -26.57 -18.24
N ALA A 184 -14.62 -25.53 -17.42
CA ALA A 184 -13.60 -24.51 -17.16
C ALA A 184 -12.32 -25.12 -16.58
N GLY A 185 -12.45 -26.09 -15.66
CA GLY A 185 -11.33 -26.85 -15.11
C GLY A 185 -10.51 -27.58 -16.18
N ARG A 186 -11.16 -28.24 -17.14
CA ARG A 186 -10.50 -28.91 -18.28
C ARG A 186 -9.73 -27.93 -19.16
N GLN A 187 -10.37 -26.81 -19.50
CA GLN A 187 -9.76 -25.78 -20.36
C GLN A 187 -8.53 -25.16 -19.69
N ILE A 188 -8.62 -24.85 -18.40
CA ILE A 188 -7.50 -24.34 -17.61
C ILE A 188 -6.38 -25.39 -17.52
N GLY A 189 -6.73 -26.66 -17.28
CA GLY A 189 -5.75 -27.76 -17.26
C GLY A 189 -5.03 -27.95 -18.59
N GLN A 190 -5.71 -27.76 -19.71
CA GLN A 190 -5.06 -27.76 -21.03
C GLN A 190 -4.11 -26.57 -21.19
N ALA A 191 -4.52 -25.37 -20.77
CA ALA A 191 -3.66 -24.18 -20.82
C ALA A 191 -2.40 -24.33 -19.95
N VAL A 192 -2.52 -24.96 -18.78
CA VAL A 192 -1.39 -25.34 -17.92
C VAL A 192 -0.39 -26.23 -18.68
N LYS A 193 -0.87 -27.32 -19.30
CA LYS A 193 -0.04 -28.25 -20.07
C LYS A 193 0.66 -27.55 -21.23
N ASP A 194 -0.01 -26.60 -21.88
CA ASP A 194 0.57 -25.83 -22.97
C ASP A 194 1.70 -24.89 -22.51
N ILE A 195 1.63 -24.35 -21.28
CA ILE A 195 2.74 -23.59 -20.68
C ILE A 195 3.94 -24.52 -20.42
N GLU A 196 3.72 -25.69 -19.84
CA GLU A 196 4.79 -26.66 -19.57
C GLU A 196 5.45 -27.15 -20.87
N GLY A 197 4.65 -27.37 -21.91
CA GLY A 197 5.09 -27.72 -23.26
C GLY A 197 5.71 -26.58 -24.07
N LYS A 198 5.90 -25.38 -23.46
CA LYS A 198 6.44 -24.17 -24.10
C LYS A 198 5.67 -23.71 -25.35
N LYS A 199 4.38 -24.04 -25.48
CA LYS A 199 3.52 -23.58 -26.58
C LYS A 199 3.10 -22.14 -26.32
N MET A 200 3.86 -21.21 -26.90
CA MET A 200 3.84 -19.79 -26.55
C MET A 200 2.50 -19.08 -26.83
N ASN A 201 1.73 -19.45 -27.84
CA ASN A 201 0.57 -18.64 -28.27
C ASN A 201 -0.78 -19.03 -27.64
N VAL A 202 -0.88 -20.14 -26.90
CA VAL A 202 -2.18 -20.73 -26.50
C VAL A 202 -2.58 -20.40 -25.04
N ALA A 203 -1.61 -20.13 -24.15
CA ALA A 203 -1.86 -19.92 -22.72
C ALA A 203 -1.77 -18.45 -22.27
N LYS A 204 -2.31 -17.52 -23.06
CA LYS A 204 -2.21 -16.07 -22.83
C LYS A 204 -2.80 -15.65 -21.48
N GLU A 205 -4.02 -16.09 -21.17
CA GLU A 205 -4.76 -15.64 -19.98
C GLU A 205 -4.07 -15.99 -18.65
N LEU A 206 -3.49 -17.19 -18.56
CA LEU A 206 -2.84 -17.66 -17.34
C LEU A 206 -1.50 -16.92 -17.11
N ARG A 207 -0.79 -16.55 -18.18
CA ARG A 207 0.39 -15.68 -18.08
C ARG A 207 0.04 -14.25 -17.70
N GLU A 208 -1.03 -13.70 -18.24
CA GLU A 208 -1.54 -12.39 -17.82
C GLU A 208 -1.92 -12.41 -16.33
N THR A 209 -2.54 -13.50 -15.87
CA THR A 209 -2.84 -13.70 -14.45
C THR A 209 -1.60 -13.71 -13.59
N LEU A 210 -0.55 -14.45 -13.97
CA LEU A 210 0.73 -14.44 -13.25
C LEU A 210 1.43 -13.08 -13.29
N SER A 211 1.38 -12.38 -14.42
CA SER A 211 1.94 -11.03 -14.55
C SER A 211 1.23 -10.01 -13.65
N HIS A 212 -0.09 -10.14 -13.52
CA HIS A 212 -0.91 -9.19 -12.77
C HIS A 212 -0.92 -9.52 -11.27
N TYR A 213 -1.20 -10.78 -10.93
CA TYR A 213 -1.45 -11.25 -9.57
C TYR A 213 -0.27 -12.02 -8.95
N GLY A 214 0.84 -12.24 -9.66
CA GLY A 214 1.93 -13.11 -9.19
C GLY A 214 2.44 -12.75 -7.79
N ASP A 215 2.65 -11.47 -7.49
CA ASP A 215 3.08 -11.00 -6.17
C ASP A 215 2.03 -11.22 -5.07
N ASP A 216 0.74 -11.21 -5.41
CA ASP A 216 -0.34 -11.48 -4.46
C ASP A 216 -0.54 -12.98 -4.24
N LEU A 217 -0.50 -13.77 -5.31
CA LEU A 217 -0.58 -15.23 -5.25
C LEU A 217 0.62 -15.81 -4.50
N ASP A 218 1.81 -15.26 -4.69
CA ASP A 218 2.99 -15.58 -3.91
C ASP A 218 2.76 -15.27 -2.42
N ALA A 219 2.23 -14.09 -2.09
CA ALA A 219 1.88 -13.75 -0.71
C ALA A 219 0.85 -14.72 -0.10
N GLN A 220 -0.13 -15.15 -0.89
CA GLN A 220 -1.06 -16.20 -0.48
C GLN A 220 -0.34 -17.54 -0.24
N LEU A 221 0.62 -17.95 -1.06
CA LEU A 221 1.40 -19.18 -0.83
C LEU A 221 2.12 -19.14 0.52
N TRP A 222 2.79 -18.02 0.82
CA TRP A 222 3.46 -17.82 2.11
C TRP A 222 2.50 -17.97 3.29
N ARG A 223 1.31 -17.38 3.18
CA ARG A 223 0.28 -17.40 4.22
C ARG A 223 -0.38 -18.77 4.37
N ASP A 224 -0.88 -19.33 3.27
CA ASP A 224 -1.60 -20.61 3.22
C ASP A 224 -0.70 -21.76 3.72
N SER A 225 0.57 -21.76 3.31
CA SER A 225 1.53 -22.82 3.64
C SER A 225 2.35 -22.55 4.91
N LYS A 226 2.04 -21.46 5.64
CA LYS A 226 2.74 -21.04 6.87
C LYS A 226 4.27 -21.06 6.70
N LEU A 227 4.75 -20.49 5.60
CA LEU A 227 6.18 -20.52 5.25
C LEU A 227 7.03 -19.57 6.10
N GLY A 228 6.39 -18.71 6.90
CA GLY A 228 7.04 -17.70 7.73
C GLY A 228 6.87 -16.31 7.13
N SER A 229 7.86 -15.46 7.35
CA SER A 229 7.85 -14.07 6.91
C SER A 229 8.16 -13.95 5.42
N ARG A 230 7.21 -13.45 4.62
CA ARG A 230 7.49 -13.02 3.25
C ARG A 230 8.38 -11.76 3.28
N PRO A 231 9.50 -11.72 2.54
CA PRO A 231 10.23 -10.48 2.33
C PRO A 231 9.35 -9.52 1.51
N THR A 232 8.92 -8.41 2.11
CA THR A 232 8.20 -7.33 1.40
C THR A 232 9.14 -6.39 0.64
N VAL A 233 10.39 -6.35 1.07
CA VAL A 233 11.50 -5.56 0.54
C VAL A 233 12.55 -6.53 0.02
N ARG A 234 13.02 -6.30 -1.20
CA ARG A 234 14.01 -7.13 -1.90
C ARG A 234 15.38 -6.46 -1.93
N GLU A 235 15.39 -5.13 -1.91
CA GLU A 235 16.59 -4.31 -2.02
C GLU A 235 16.39 -2.93 -1.38
N LEU A 236 17.46 -2.15 -1.24
CA LEU A 236 17.40 -0.78 -0.72
C LEU A 236 16.44 0.11 -1.54
N GLU A 237 16.35 -0.12 -2.85
CA GLU A 237 15.45 0.65 -3.73
C GLU A 237 13.98 0.51 -3.33
N ASP A 238 13.56 -0.65 -2.83
CA ASP A 238 12.20 -0.82 -2.31
C ASP A 238 11.96 0.06 -1.08
N LEU A 239 12.94 0.21 -0.18
CA LEU A 239 12.82 1.08 1.00
C LEU A 239 12.76 2.56 0.60
N ILE A 240 13.57 2.96 -0.38
CA ILE A 240 13.54 4.31 -0.96
C ILE A 240 12.16 4.56 -1.56
N ARG A 241 11.65 3.64 -2.38
CA ARG A 241 10.30 3.73 -2.95
C ARG A 241 9.22 3.78 -1.88
N MET A 242 9.33 2.95 -0.84
CA MET A 242 8.37 2.90 0.27
C MET A 242 8.29 4.22 1.04
N SER A 243 9.39 4.97 1.10
CA SER A 243 9.42 6.24 1.82
C SER A 243 8.70 7.38 1.09
N GLU A 244 8.33 7.23 -0.18
CA GLU A 244 7.49 8.19 -0.92
C GLU A 244 7.95 9.64 -0.84
N GLY A 245 9.27 9.85 -0.96
CA GLY A 245 9.87 11.18 -0.89
C GLY A 245 9.96 11.75 0.54
N LEU A 246 9.70 10.95 1.58
CA LEU A 246 9.76 11.36 3.00
C LEU A 246 11.06 10.86 3.65
N PRO A 247 12.09 11.72 3.81
CA PRO A 247 13.37 11.30 4.36
C PRO A 247 13.26 10.76 5.79
N ARG A 248 12.37 11.33 6.60
CA ARG A 248 12.12 10.86 7.98
C ARG A 248 11.54 9.45 7.98
N ALA A 249 10.60 9.14 7.09
CA ALA A 249 10.04 7.80 6.99
C ALA A 249 11.11 6.78 6.60
N LEU A 250 11.98 7.11 5.63
CA LEU A 250 13.10 6.26 5.25
C LEU A 250 14.04 5.97 6.42
N LEU A 251 14.48 7.02 7.13
CA LEU A 251 15.36 6.88 8.29
C LEU A 251 14.71 6.06 9.40
N THR A 252 13.41 6.26 9.65
CA THR A 252 12.69 5.49 10.66
C THR A 252 12.59 4.02 10.27
N MET A 253 12.21 3.69 9.02
CA MET A 253 12.17 2.31 8.53
C MET A 253 13.52 1.63 8.73
N VAL A 254 14.61 2.22 8.23
CA VAL A 254 15.96 1.66 8.37
C VAL A 254 16.35 1.53 9.85
N GLY A 255 16.07 2.54 10.67
CA GLY A 255 16.37 2.50 12.11
C GLY A 255 15.65 1.40 12.87
N TYR A 256 14.38 1.09 12.53
CA TYR A 256 13.68 -0.07 13.09
C TYR A 256 14.24 -1.40 12.59
N ILE A 257 14.58 -1.51 11.31
CA ILE A 257 15.18 -2.73 10.75
C ILE A 257 16.52 -3.03 11.43
N VAL A 258 17.40 -2.04 11.56
CA VAL A 258 18.70 -2.18 12.24
C VAL A 258 18.51 -2.57 13.71
N ARG A 259 17.55 -1.96 14.43
CA ARG A 259 17.23 -2.34 15.81
C ARG A 259 16.85 -3.82 15.94
N TRP A 260 16.02 -4.34 15.03
CA TRP A 260 15.67 -5.76 15.02
C TRP A 260 16.85 -6.66 14.64
N ALA A 261 17.71 -6.24 13.72
CA ALA A 261 18.93 -6.96 13.38
C ALA A 261 19.87 -7.08 14.60
N VAL A 262 20.06 -5.98 15.35
CA VAL A 262 20.82 -5.96 16.61
C VAL A 262 20.19 -6.88 17.64
N TYR A 263 18.88 -6.76 17.88
CA TYR A 263 18.17 -7.60 18.85
C TYR A 263 18.31 -9.10 18.56
N ARG A 264 18.38 -9.46 17.29
CA ARG A 264 18.56 -10.85 16.82
C ARG A 264 20.01 -11.30 16.77
N GLY A 265 20.97 -10.45 17.15
CA GLY A 265 22.40 -10.75 17.12
C GLY A 265 22.96 -10.92 15.71
N GLU A 266 22.32 -10.32 14.69
CA GLU A 266 22.73 -10.49 13.28
C GLU A 266 23.97 -9.64 12.96
N LEU A 267 24.13 -8.49 13.61
CA LEU A 267 25.25 -7.58 13.37
C LEU A 267 26.49 -8.01 14.15
N GLY A 268 27.39 -8.76 13.51
CA GLY A 268 28.68 -9.21 14.06
C GLY A 268 29.78 -9.28 12.99
N PRO A 269 30.98 -9.81 13.32
CA PRO A 269 32.10 -9.90 12.38
C PRO A 269 31.78 -10.67 11.09
N ASP A 270 30.94 -11.70 11.18
CA ASP A 270 30.51 -12.53 10.05
C ASP A 270 29.23 -12.01 9.38
N PHE A 271 28.81 -10.77 9.68
CA PHE A 271 27.61 -10.19 9.10
C PHE A 271 27.73 -10.11 7.58
N GLN A 272 26.76 -10.71 6.89
CA GLN A 272 26.63 -10.61 5.44
C GLN A 272 25.49 -9.69 5.02
N ARG A 273 24.30 -9.88 5.62
CA ARG A 273 23.07 -9.14 5.30
C ARG A 273 22.05 -9.24 6.44
N ILE A 274 21.13 -8.29 6.51
CA ILE A 274 20.01 -8.34 7.46
C ILE A 274 19.02 -9.42 7.01
N SER A 275 18.49 -10.20 7.96
CA SER A 275 17.51 -11.24 7.66
C SER A 275 16.16 -10.67 7.23
N GLY A 276 15.41 -11.44 6.41
CA GLY A 276 14.05 -11.07 6.01
C GLY A 276 13.08 -10.91 7.20
N ASP A 277 13.33 -11.63 8.31
CA ASP A 277 12.55 -11.50 9.55
C ASP A 277 12.79 -10.14 10.22
N ALA A 278 14.06 -9.74 10.37
CA ALA A 278 14.42 -8.44 10.95
C ALA A 278 13.88 -7.28 10.10
N ILE A 279 13.97 -7.40 8.77
CA ILE A 279 13.37 -6.44 7.83
C ILE A 279 11.86 -6.36 8.03
N ARG A 280 11.15 -7.49 8.00
CA ARG A 280 9.69 -7.49 8.16
C ARG A 280 9.26 -6.89 9.50
N LEU A 281 9.88 -7.31 10.60
CA LEU A 281 9.53 -6.81 11.93
C LEU A 281 9.82 -5.31 12.05
N GLY A 282 10.97 -4.85 11.56
CA GLY A 282 11.31 -3.43 11.55
C GLY A 282 10.35 -2.61 10.71
N LEU A 283 9.93 -3.11 9.55
CA LEU A 283 8.95 -2.44 8.70
C LEU A 283 7.56 -2.39 9.35
N VAL A 284 7.09 -3.48 9.95
CA VAL A 284 5.80 -3.50 10.67
C VAL A 284 5.81 -2.49 11.82
N ASP A 285 6.86 -2.46 12.63
CA ASP A 285 6.94 -1.53 13.76
C ASP A 285 7.15 -0.08 13.31
N SER A 286 7.86 0.15 12.21
CA SER A 286 7.95 1.47 11.60
C SER A 286 6.61 1.97 11.06
N GLY A 287 5.77 1.09 10.50
CA GLY A 287 4.42 1.42 10.04
C GLY A 287 3.47 1.73 11.20
N LYS A 288 3.53 0.97 12.29
CA LYS A 288 2.81 1.29 13.53
C LYS A 288 3.26 2.63 14.10
N TRP A 289 4.57 2.84 14.19
CA TRP A 289 5.14 4.11 14.61
C TRP A 289 4.64 5.25 13.72
N PHE A 290 4.68 5.09 12.40
CA PHE A 290 4.24 6.11 11.45
C PHE A 290 2.78 6.49 11.66
N LEU A 291 1.91 5.50 11.91
CA LEU A 291 0.49 5.73 12.22
C LEU A 291 0.28 6.36 13.61
N SER A 292 1.16 6.10 14.58
CA SER A 292 1.08 6.61 15.96
C SER A 292 1.80 7.94 16.20
N ASP A 293 2.82 8.29 15.40
CA ASP A 293 3.69 9.48 15.56
C ASP A 293 2.97 10.78 15.18
N VAL A 294 1.69 10.70 14.80
CA VAL A 294 0.84 11.87 14.72
C VAL A 294 0.74 12.44 16.13
N PRO A 295 1.27 13.66 16.37
CA PRO A 295 1.21 14.29 17.67
C PRO A 295 -0.23 14.29 18.19
N GLU A 296 -0.37 14.25 19.50
CA GLU A 296 -1.61 14.35 20.27
C GLU A 296 -2.64 15.31 19.64
N ILE A 297 -3.54 14.81 18.81
CA ILE A 297 -4.65 15.59 18.24
C ILE A 297 -5.93 14.88 18.65
N GLY A 298 -6.31 15.05 19.92
CA GLY A 298 -7.62 14.73 20.48
C GLY A 298 -8.44 13.66 19.75
N VAL A 299 -9.68 14.00 19.40
CA VAL A 299 -10.64 13.08 18.75
C VAL A 299 -10.32 12.86 17.26
N ASP A 300 -9.72 13.84 16.59
CA ASP A 300 -9.48 13.78 15.14
C ASP A 300 -8.38 12.77 14.76
N GLY A 301 -7.33 12.64 15.58
CA GLY A 301 -6.24 11.68 15.35
C GLY A 301 -6.72 10.22 15.42
N GLU A 302 -7.61 9.90 16.36
CA GLU A 302 -8.20 8.56 16.46
C GLU A 302 -9.10 8.26 15.26
N SER A 303 -9.89 9.24 14.82
CA SER A 303 -10.77 9.10 13.65
C SER A 303 -10.00 8.72 12.38
N ILE A 304 -8.85 9.36 12.15
CA ILE A 304 -7.96 9.06 11.02
C ILE A 304 -7.34 7.67 11.16
N ARG A 305 -6.88 7.29 12.36
CA ARG A 305 -6.33 5.94 12.59
C ARG A 305 -7.35 4.84 12.29
N ILE A 306 -8.59 5.03 12.73
CA ILE A 306 -9.70 4.12 12.42
C ILE A 306 -9.91 4.04 10.91
N ALA A 307 -9.97 5.18 10.22
CA ALA A 307 -10.17 5.22 8.77
C ALA A 307 -9.06 4.49 7.99
N ILE A 308 -7.79 4.73 8.34
CA ILE A 308 -6.64 4.07 7.72
C ILE A 308 -6.64 2.56 8.05
N GLY A 309 -7.00 2.17 9.27
CA GLY A 309 -7.15 0.78 9.67
C GLY A 309 -8.24 0.06 8.85
N ARG A 310 -9.41 0.69 8.70
CA ARG A 310 -10.53 0.20 7.90
C ARG A 310 -10.14 0.02 6.43
N LEU A 311 -9.44 1.00 5.84
CA LEU A 311 -8.95 0.91 4.46
C LEU A 311 -7.94 -0.23 4.28
N GLY A 312 -6.96 -0.33 5.19
CA GLY A 312 -5.97 -1.40 5.19
C GLY A 312 -6.60 -2.80 5.33
N GLU A 313 -7.63 -2.93 6.17
CA GLU A 313 -8.41 -4.17 6.30
C GLU A 313 -9.08 -4.59 4.99
N LEU A 314 -9.75 -3.66 4.29
CA LEU A 314 -10.40 -3.94 3.00
C LEU A 314 -9.40 -4.34 1.92
N PHE A 315 -8.26 -3.65 1.83
CA PHE A 315 -7.21 -4.00 0.87
C PHE A 315 -6.59 -5.37 1.17
N ARG A 316 -6.38 -5.69 2.45
CA ARG A 316 -5.88 -7.00 2.88
C ARG A 316 -6.90 -8.11 2.58
N LEU A 317 -8.19 -7.84 2.78
CA LEU A 317 -9.27 -8.76 2.42
C LEU A 317 -9.26 -9.08 0.92
N ASN A 318 -9.10 -8.08 0.05
CA ASN A 318 -8.93 -8.32 -1.38
C ASN A 318 -7.69 -9.19 -1.66
N ARG A 319 -6.52 -8.83 -1.12
CA ARG A 319 -5.26 -9.51 -1.40
C ARG A 319 -5.28 -11.00 -1.09
N PHE A 320 -5.90 -11.38 0.04
CA PHE A 320 -5.97 -12.76 0.52
C PHE A 320 -7.33 -13.42 0.27
N ALA A 321 -8.11 -12.89 -0.68
CA ALA A 321 -9.35 -13.51 -1.11
C ALA A 321 -9.10 -14.72 -2.03
N ASP A 322 -10.13 -15.56 -2.17
CA ASP A 322 -10.14 -16.65 -3.16
C ASP A 322 -10.14 -16.07 -4.58
N LYS A 323 -10.93 -15.03 -4.79
CA LYS A 323 -11.07 -14.30 -6.06
C LYS A 323 -10.83 -12.80 -5.84
N PRO A 324 -9.57 -12.35 -5.62
CA PRO A 324 -9.21 -10.94 -5.62
C PRO A 324 -9.75 -10.27 -6.89
N THR A 325 -10.33 -9.07 -6.74
CA THR A 325 -10.83 -8.28 -7.87
C THR A 325 -9.75 -7.38 -8.45
N GLU A 326 -8.84 -6.92 -7.59
CA GLU A 326 -7.74 -6.04 -7.96
C GLU A 326 -6.40 -6.65 -7.58
N CYS A 327 -5.39 -6.47 -8.43
CA CYS A 327 -4.02 -6.89 -8.14
C CYS A 327 -3.22 -5.75 -7.50
N SER A 328 -2.36 -6.08 -6.54
CA SER A 328 -1.52 -5.12 -5.82
C SER A 328 -2.31 -3.88 -5.35
N LEU A 329 -3.48 -4.13 -4.75
CA LEU A 329 -4.42 -3.11 -4.34
C LEU A 329 -3.91 -2.36 -3.11
N ILE A 330 -3.49 -1.12 -3.33
CA ILE A 330 -3.25 -0.13 -2.27
C ILE A 330 -3.84 1.24 -2.61
N GLY A 331 -4.50 1.37 -3.77
CA GLY A 331 -5.09 2.59 -4.28
C GLY A 331 -6.61 2.59 -4.20
N PHE A 332 -7.21 3.78 -4.19
CA PHE A 332 -8.65 3.93 -4.38
C PHE A 332 -8.99 5.22 -5.13
N SER A 333 -10.18 5.29 -5.70
CA SER A 333 -10.76 6.49 -6.26
C SER A 333 -12.15 6.75 -5.70
N VAL A 334 -12.54 8.03 -5.65
CA VAL A 334 -13.81 8.45 -5.07
C VAL A 334 -14.28 9.77 -5.68
N ASP A 335 -15.60 9.96 -5.81
CA ASP A 335 -16.19 11.28 -6.03
C ASP A 335 -16.06 12.09 -4.74
N PHE A 336 -14.93 12.79 -4.61
CA PHE A 336 -14.58 13.53 -3.40
C PHE A 336 -15.66 14.55 -3.06
N GLU A 337 -16.25 15.21 -4.06
CA GLU A 337 -17.22 16.28 -3.84
C GLU A 337 -18.52 15.78 -3.23
N ALA A 338 -18.91 14.55 -3.51
CA ALA A 338 -20.11 13.91 -2.97
C ALA A 338 -19.95 13.43 -1.51
N LEU A 339 -18.74 13.47 -0.94
CA LEU A 339 -18.48 12.95 0.41
C LEU A 339 -19.05 13.83 1.52
N SER A 340 -19.31 13.20 2.67
CA SER A 340 -19.69 13.92 3.89
C SER A 340 -18.55 14.85 4.33
N ARG A 341 -18.88 15.92 5.06
CA ARG A 341 -17.88 16.86 5.61
C ARG A 341 -16.83 16.15 6.47
N VAL A 342 -17.25 15.14 7.24
CA VAL A 342 -16.36 14.35 8.11
C VAL A 342 -15.40 13.50 7.26
N ALA A 343 -15.91 12.81 6.25
CA ALA A 343 -15.09 11.98 5.36
C ALA A 343 -14.09 12.83 4.55
N LYS A 344 -14.53 13.97 3.99
CA LYS A 344 -13.63 14.94 3.30
C LYS A 344 -12.50 15.37 4.22
N ARG A 345 -12.85 15.83 5.43
CA ARG A 345 -11.87 16.28 6.43
C ARG A 345 -10.87 15.18 6.77
N ASN A 346 -11.32 13.95 7.02
CA ASN A 346 -10.44 12.84 7.37
C ASN A 346 -9.52 12.43 6.21
N ILE A 347 -9.98 12.47 4.96
CA ILE A 347 -9.12 12.23 3.79
C ILE A 347 -8.07 13.34 3.66
N ASP A 348 -8.47 14.61 3.74
CA ASP A 348 -7.55 15.76 3.68
C ASP A 348 -6.50 15.69 4.80
N ASP A 349 -6.95 15.35 6.00
CA ASP A 349 -6.08 15.24 7.17
C ASP A 349 -5.11 14.04 7.06
N ALA A 350 -5.57 12.93 6.49
CA ALA A 350 -4.72 11.78 6.18
C ALA A 350 -3.69 12.10 5.08
N GLU A 351 -4.07 12.87 4.07
CA GLU A 351 -3.16 13.34 3.02
C GLU A 351 -2.09 14.29 3.57
N LYS A 352 -2.48 15.29 4.37
CA LYS A 352 -1.54 16.23 5.01
C LYS A 352 -0.52 15.54 5.91
N ARG A 353 -0.89 14.39 6.48
CA ARG A 353 -0.02 13.54 7.32
C ARG A 353 0.70 12.45 6.52
N SER A 354 0.55 12.44 5.19
CA SER A 354 1.12 11.45 4.28
C SER A 354 0.72 9.99 4.58
N PHE A 355 -0.45 9.77 5.18
CA PHE A 355 -1.06 8.44 5.24
C PHE A 355 -1.71 8.05 3.93
N LEU A 356 -2.24 9.06 3.22
CA LEU A 356 -2.71 8.95 1.86
C LEU A 356 -1.84 9.82 0.95
N VAL A 357 -1.65 9.38 -0.27
CA VAL A 357 -0.94 10.12 -1.31
C VAL A 357 -1.89 10.33 -2.49
N LEU A 358 -2.18 11.58 -2.78
CA LEU A 358 -2.99 12.00 -3.92
C LEU A 358 -2.23 11.79 -5.23
N HIS A 359 -2.92 11.24 -6.23
CA HIS A 359 -2.43 11.17 -7.60
C HIS A 359 -2.94 12.38 -8.42
N PRO A 360 -2.05 13.23 -8.96
CA PRO A 360 -2.45 14.48 -9.64
C PRO A 360 -3.37 14.29 -10.84
N SER A 361 -3.28 13.14 -11.53
CA SER A 361 -4.07 12.86 -12.73
C SER A 361 -5.53 12.49 -12.44
N GLY A 362 -5.86 12.17 -11.17
CA GLY A 362 -7.16 11.60 -10.81
C GLY A 362 -7.50 10.31 -11.59
N GLU A 363 -8.78 9.97 -11.60
CA GLU A 363 -9.36 8.95 -12.48
C GLU A 363 -10.55 9.55 -13.25
N LYS A 364 -10.51 9.53 -14.58
CA LYS A 364 -11.63 10.00 -15.40
C LYS A 364 -12.77 8.99 -15.28
N ASP A 365 -13.95 9.46 -14.92
CA ASP A 365 -15.14 8.65 -15.04
C ASP A 365 -15.42 8.37 -16.53
N ARG A 366 -15.85 7.15 -16.85
CA ARG A 366 -16.17 6.74 -18.23
C ARG A 366 -17.57 7.21 -18.64
N SER A 367 -18.46 7.38 -17.67
CA SER A 367 -19.86 7.79 -17.85
C SER A 367 -20.08 9.29 -17.71
N SER A 368 -19.20 10.01 -17.01
CA SER A 368 -19.29 11.46 -16.83
C SER A 368 -17.97 12.13 -17.17
N GLU A 369 -18.00 13.40 -17.55
CA GLU A 369 -16.78 14.20 -17.74
C GLU A 369 -16.06 14.52 -16.40
N LYS A 370 -16.56 14.00 -15.27
CA LYS A 370 -15.97 14.25 -13.95
C LYS A 370 -14.69 13.43 -13.76
N THR A 371 -13.69 14.07 -13.15
CA THR A 371 -12.47 13.42 -12.71
C THR A 371 -12.59 13.14 -11.22
N TRP A 372 -12.55 11.86 -10.85
CA TRP A 372 -12.59 11.42 -9.45
C TRP A 372 -11.21 11.57 -8.83
N ALA A 373 -11.18 11.92 -7.54
CA ALA A 373 -9.94 12.00 -6.79
C ALA A 373 -9.38 10.59 -6.61
N LYS A 374 -8.08 10.42 -6.86
CA LYS A 374 -7.39 9.13 -6.79
C LYS A 374 -6.29 9.19 -5.75
N TYR A 375 -6.31 8.27 -4.80
CA TYR A 375 -5.35 8.19 -3.71
C TYR A 375 -4.70 6.80 -3.66
N HIS A 376 -3.56 6.70 -2.99
CA HIS A 376 -3.08 5.43 -2.46
C HIS A 376 -2.71 5.54 -0.99
N LEU A 377 -2.85 4.43 -0.28
CA LEU A 377 -2.29 4.25 1.06
C LEU A 377 -0.76 4.37 0.97
N SER A 378 -0.16 5.12 1.89
CA SER A 378 1.29 5.26 1.91
C SER A 378 1.98 3.91 2.03
N ARG A 379 3.02 3.72 1.21
CA ARG A 379 3.81 2.49 1.21
C ARG A 379 4.54 2.22 2.53
N VAL A 380 4.72 3.21 3.39
CA VAL A 380 5.24 3.02 4.76
C VAL A 380 4.29 2.15 5.60
N LEU A 381 2.99 2.23 5.33
CA LEU A 381 1.95 1.52 6.07
C LEU A 381 1.68 0.10 5.54
N THR A 382 2.09 -0.21 4.30
CA THR A 382 1.76 -1.50 3.67
C THR A 382 2.25 -2.73 4.43
N PRO A 383 3.43 -2.75 5.09
CA PRO A 383 3.89 -3.92 5.84
C PRO A 383 2.97 -4.27 7.02
N MET A 384 2.41 -3.25 7.70
CA MET A 384 1.50 -3.43 8.83
C MET A 384 0.21 -4.16 8.43
N PHE A 385 -0.24 -3.96 7.19
CA PHE A 385 -1.45 -4.58 6.65
C PHE A 385 -1.16 -5.81 5.76
N GLU A 386 0.09 -6.25 5.68
CA GLU A 386 0.53 -7.30 4.73
C GLU A 386 0.15 -6.97 3.28
N LEU A 387 0.31 -5.70 2.88
CA LEU A 387 0.04 -5.19 1.53
C LEU A 387 1.34 -5.12 0.70
N PRO A 388 1.25 -5.07 -0.64
CA PRO A 388 2.43 -4.96 -1.48
C PRO A 388 3.00 -3.54 -1.48
N VAL A 389 4.29 -3.42 -1.80
CA VAL A 389 4.96 -2.13 -2.04
C VAL A 389 4.57 -1.56 -3.40
N ALA A 390 4.40 -2.44 -4.39
CA ALA A 390 3.93 -2.07 -5.71
C ALA A 390 2.45 -1.68 -5.68
N THR A 391 2.08 -0.75 -6.57
CA THR A 391 0.70 -0.32 -6.78
C THR A 391 0.34 -0.60 -8.22
N ARG A 392 -0.72 -1.36 -8.46
CA ARG A 392 -1.22 -1.64 -9.81
C ARG A 392 -2.73 -1.44 -9.91
N GLY A 393 -3.48 -2.05 -8.99
CA GLY A 393 -4.92 -1.90 -8.89
C GLY A 393 -5.34 -0.74 -7.98
N HIS A 394 -6.52 -0.22 -8.24
CA HIS A 394 -7.19 0.78 -7.41
C HIS A 394 -8.67 0.42 -7.27
N ALA A 395 -9.22 0.54 -6.08
CA ALA A 395 -10.63 0.29 -5.82
C ALA A 395 -11.44 1.56 -6.06
N ARG A 396 -12.48 1.47 -6.90
CA ARG A 396 -13.43 2.57 -7.06
C ARG A 396 -14.46 2.50 -5.92
N LEU A 397 -14.42 3.47 -5.00
CA LEU A 397 -15.29 3.51 -3.83
C LEU A 397 -16.56 4.31 -4.14
N SER A 398 -17.71 3.73 -3.82
CA SER A 398 -18.97 4.47 -3.82
C SER A 398 -18.99 5.47 -2.66
N THR A 399 -19.76 6.56 -2.79
CA THR A 399 -19.92 7.56 -1.75
C THR A 399 -20.34 6.96 -0.39
N PRO A 400 -21.31 6.01 -0.31
CA PRO A 400 -21.64 5.36 0.96
C PRO A 400 -20.47 4.56 1.55
N ALA A 401 -19.73 3.83 0.71
CA ALA A 401 -18.58 3.04 1.17
C ALA A 401 -17.44 3.92 1.66
N ALA A 402 -17.11 4.98 0.92
CA ALA A 402 -16.10 5.95 1.31
C ALA A 402 -16.46 6.66 2.62
N ASN A 403 -17.72 7.09 2.77
CA ASN A 403 -18.19 7.67 4.04
C ASN A 403 -18.07 6.67 5.20
N ALA A 404 -18.44 5.40 5.01
CA ALA A 404 -18.31 4.37 6.04
C ALA A 404 -16.85 4.10 6.43
N ILE A 405 -15.91 4.17 5.48
CA ILE A 405 -14.48 3.99 5.73
C ILE A 405 -13.92 5.20 6.49
N PHE A 406 -14.17 6.41 5.97
CA PHE A 406 -13.52 7.64 6.43
C PHE A 406 -14.27 8.40 7.52
N ASP A 407 -15.38 7.89 8.04
CA ASP A 407 -16.10 8.44 9.19
C ASP A 407 -16.12 7.40 10.32
N ALA A 408 -15.33 7.63 11.36
CA ALA A 408 -15.19 6.68 12.47
C ALA A 408 -16.54 6.37 13.16
N SER A 409 -17.48 7.31 13.16
CA SER A 409 -18.82 7.15 13.76
C SER A 409 -19.69 6.14 13.02
N ARG A 410 -19.40 5.87 11.74
CA ARG A 410 -20.17 4.98 10.84
C ARG A 410 -19.72 3.52 10.92
N ASN A 411 -19.51 3.00 12.13
CA ASN A 411 -18.95 1.66 12.31
C ASN A 411 -19.83 0.54 11.76
N ASP A 412 -21.13 0.59 12.00
CA ASP A 412 -22.06 -0.44 11.52
C ASP A 412 -22.16 -0.47 10.00
N GLU A 413 -22.07 0.70 9.37
CA GLU A 413 -22.02 0.84 7.91
C GLU A 413 -20.72 0.26 7.35
N PHE A 414 -19.58 0.49 8.03
CA PHE A 414 -18.32 -0.12 7.65
C PHE A 414 -18.36 -1.65 7.74
N VAL A 415 -18.94 -2.21 8.81
CA VAL A 415 -19.11 -3.66 8.95
C VAL A 415 -19.89 -4.23 7.76
N ARG A 416 -20.96 -3.56 7.33
CA ARG A 416 -21.74 -3.96 6.14
C ARG A 416 -20.91 -3.90 4.85
N VAL A 417 -20.16 -2.81 4.64
CA VAL A 417 -19.26 -2.66 3.48
C VAL A 417 -18.22 -3.78 3.45
N ARG A 418 -17.62 -4.10 4.60
CA ARG A 418 -16.64 -5.18 4.74
C ARG A 418 -17.24 -6.54 4.40
N GLU A 419 -18.41 -6.87 4.92
CA GLU A 419 -19.06 -8.14 4.62
C GLU A 419 -19.49 -8.23 3.14
N GLN A 420 -19.91 -7.13 2.53
CA GLN A 420 -20.21 -7.09 1.10
C GLN A 420 -18.96 -7.37 0.25
N TRP A 421 -17.82 -6.75 0.57
CA TRP A 421 -16.53 -7.05 -0.07
C TRP A 421 -16.16 -8.51 0.09
N ARG A 422 -16.29 -9.05 1.30
CA ARG A 422 -15.97 -10.44 1.60
C ARG A 422 -16.82 -11.42 0.78
N ARG A 423 -18.14 -11.24 0.75
CA ARG A 423 -19.08 -12.11 0.02
C ARG A 423 -18.80 -12.19 -1.50
N ARG A 424 -18.22 -11.14 -2.08
CA ARG A 424 -17.89 -11.09 -3.52
C ARG A 424 -16.60 -11.80 -3.89
N MET A 425 -15.68 -11.97 -2.95
CA MET A 425 -14.32 -12.42 -3.22
C MET A 425 -13.96 -13.73 -2.53
N TYR A 426 -14.71 -14.15 -1.51
CA TYR A 426 -14.52 -15.41 -0.80
C TYR A 426 -15.58 -16.44 -1.20
N TRP A 427 -15.18 -17.70 -1.21
CA TRP A 427 -16.06 -18.82 -1.50
C TRP A 427 -17.01 -19.13 -0.32
N PRO A 428 -18.28 -19.49 -0.56
CA PRO A 428 -18.98 -19.45 -1.85
C PRO A 428 -19.31 -18.00 -2.25
N PHE A 429 -19.12 -17.67 -3.52
CA PHE A 429 -19.34 -16.30 -3.98
C PHE A 429 -20.84 -15.97 -3.98
N GLY A 430 -21.21 -14.84 -3.37
CA GLY A 430 -22.61 -14.39 -3.32
C GLY A 430 -23.17 -14.08 -4.72
N LYS A 431 -24.37 -14.61 -5.02
CA LYS A 431 -25.13 -14.38 -6.27
C LYS A 431 -26.04 -13.15 -6.21
N ASP A 432 -25.62 -12.06 -5.57
CA ASP A 432 -26.44 -10.85 -5.64
C ASP A 432 -26.38 -10.30 -7.08
N SER A 433 -27.54 -10.13 -7.70
CA SER A 433 -27.70 -9.42 -8.98
C SER A 433 -27.08 -8.03 -8.93
N GLU A 434 -27.02 -7.41 -7.74
CA GLU A 434 -26.27 -6.16 -7.48
C GLU A 434 -24.74 -6.32 -7.52
N ALA A 435 -24.19 -7.51 -7.24
CA ALA A 435 -22.75 -7.78 -7.26
C ALA A 435 -22.20 -8.08 -8.65
N ARG A 436 -23.04 -8.61 -9.55
CA ARG A 436 -22.68 -8.81 -10.97
C ARG A 436 -22.74 -7.52 -11.78
N GLY A 437 -23.58 -6.58 -11.36
CA GLY A 437 -23.69 -5.27 -12.00
C GLY A 437 -22.61 -4.27 -11.61
N GLN A 438 -21.88 -4.41 -10.48
CA GLN A 438 -21.00 -3.34 -9.97
C GLN A 438 -19.58 -3.22 -10.57
N THR A 439 -19.26 -3.93 -11.66
CA THR A 439 -18.26 -3.38 -12.60
C THR A 439 -18.83 -2.23 -13.44
N ASP A 440 -20.17 -2.17 -13.60
CA ASP A 440 -20.90 -1.14 -14.34
C ASP A 440 -21.86 -0.28 -13.48
N ILE A 441 -22.25 -0.68 -12.26
CA ILE A 441 -23.10 0.10 -11.32
C ILE A 441 -22.22 0.98 -10.39
N LEU A 442 -21.09 1.43 -10.92
CA LEU A 442 -20.43 2.67 -10.51
C LEU A 442 -20.54 3.76 -11.60
N ALA A 443 -21.28 3.47 -12.67
CA ALA A 443 -22.00 4.46 -13.47
C ALA A 443 -23.47 4.40 -13.01
N GLY A 444 -24.01 5.53 -12.55
CA GLY A 444 -25.38 5.58 -12.05
C GLY A 444 -26.40 5.31 -13.15
N GLU A 445 -27.43 4.54 -12.84
CA GLU A 445 -28.73 4.72 -13.49
C GLU A 445 -29.39 5.98 -12.89
N THR A 446 -29.72 6.89 -13.80
CA THR A 446 -30.37 8.22 -13.72
C THR A 446 -29.48 9.43 -13.50
#